data_AF-A0A8H6Z0P7-F1
#
_entry.id   AF-A0A8H6Z0P7-F1
#
_cell.length_a   1.000
_cell.length_b   1.000
_cell.length_c   1.000
_cell.angle_alpha   90.00
_cell.angle_beta   90.00
_cell.angle_gamma   90.00
#
_symmetry.space_group_name_H-M   'P 1'
#
loop_
_entity.id
_entity.type
_entity.pdbx_description
1 polymer ?
#
loop_
_entity_poly.entity_id
_entity_poly.type
_entity_poly.pdbx_seq_one_letter_code
_entity_poly.pdbx_strand_id
1 'polypeptide(L)'
;MRRARFWAGGHNQRIQKSSPTLHAEIAALEGAGRQKADVYRTATLYTTLSPCSMCTGAILLYKIPRVVVGENVNFKGDEDLLRDRGVEVIIVDDQDCKDLMRRFIEERPEEWNEDIGEAA
;
A
#
# COMPACT_ATOMS: atom_id res chain seq x y z
N MET A 1 -1.28 -1.54 -29.24
CA MET A 1 -1.06 -1.76 -27.79
C MET A 1 -0.69 -0.44 -27.14
N ARG A 2 -1.46 0.03 -26.14
CA ARG A 2 -0.99 1.15 -25.28
C ARG A 2 0.08 0.60 -24.35
N ARG A 3 1.26 1.21 -24.32
CA ARG A 3 2.31 0.85 -23.35
C ARG A 3 1.80 1.18 -21.94
N ALA A 4 2.01 0.26 -21.00
CA ALA A 4 1.84 0.58 -19.59
C ALA A 4 2.80 1.71 -19.22
N ARG A 5 2.28 2.74 -18.54
CA ARG A 5 3.06 3.87 -18.06
C ARG A 5 3.26 3.71 -16.56
N PHE A 6 4.51 3.79 -16.11
CA PHE A 6 4.84 3.96 -14.70
C PHE A 6 4.59 5.42 -14.29
N TRP A 7 3.80 5.63 -13.25
CA TRP A 7 3.47 6.99 -12.77
C TRP A 7 4.40 7.43 -11.66
N ALA A 8 4.55 6.62 -10.62
CA ALA A 8 5.47 6.83 -9.51
C ALA A 8 5.61 5.55 -8.67
N GLY A 9 6.60 5.55 -7.78
CA GLY A 9 6.75 4.60 -6.69
C GLY A 9 7.04 5.35 -5.40
N GLY A 10 6.85 4.68 -4.27
CA GLY A 10 7.09 5.22 -2.94
C GLY A 10 7.35 4.10 -1.96
N HIS A 11 7.95 4.44 -0.82
CA HIS A 11 8.08 3.57 0.34
C HIS A 11 7.63 4.36 1.58
N ASN A 12 7.34 3.65 2.67
CA ASN A 12 6.94 4.27 3.92
C ASN A 12 7.97 5.33 4.35
N GLN A 13 7.51 6.56 4.66
CA GLN A 13 8.33 7.68 5.08
C GLN A 13 8.01 8.16 6.50
N ARG A 14 7.49 7.29 7.36
CA ARG A 14 7.20 7.58 8.77
C ARG A 14 8.40 8.14 9.48
N ILE A 15 9.52 7.42 9.44
CA ILE A 15 10.73 7.80 10.19
C ILE A 15 11.48 8.91 9.45
N GLN A 16 11.66 8.75 8.13
CA GLN A 16 12.48 9.62 7.29
C GLN A 16 11.95 11.06 7.23
N LYS A 17 10.64 11.24 7.40
CA LYS A 17 9.98 12.55 7.37
C LYS A 17 9.17 12.85 8.63
N SER A 18 9.25 12.01 9.66
CA SER A 18 8.39 12.09 10.85
C SER A 18 6.91 12.23 10.46
N SER A 19 6.48 11.45 9.46
CA SER A 19 5.17 11.61 8.83
C SER A 19 4.16 10.62 9.38
N PRO A 20 2.99 11.09 9.85
CA PRO A 20 1.94 10.19 10.33
C PRO A 20 1.10 9.57 9.19
N THR A 21 1.29 9.99 7.94
CA THR A 21 0.41 9.61 6.82
C THR A 21 1.12 8.99 5.63
N LEU A 22 2.44 9.18 5.50
CA LEU A 22 3.21 8.69 4.36
C LEU A 22 3.55 7.20 4.47
N HIS A 23 2.53 6.35 4.52
CA HIS A 23 2.66 4.94 4.21
C HIS A 23 3.08 4.76 2.74
N ALA A 24 3.59 3.60 2.36
CA ALA A 24 4.16 3.39 1.03
C ALA A 24 3.15 3.69 -0.10
N GLU A 25 1.89 3.30 0.07
CA GLU A 25 0.81 3.50 -0.90
C GLU A 25 0.46 4.98 -1.02
N ILE A 26 0.42 5.70 0.11
CA ILE A 26 0.18 7.14 0.13
C ILE A 26 1.37 7.90 -0.47
N ALA A 27 2.59 7.51 -0.14
CA ALA A 27 3.81 8.09 -0.70
C ALA A 27 3.91 7.88 -2.21
N ALA A 28 3.47 6.71 -2.73
CA ALA A 28 3.41 6.46 -4.16
C ALA A 28 2.37 7.35 -4.86
N LEU A 29 1.19 7.55 -4.26
CA LEU A 29 0.17 8.47 -4.77
C LEU A 29 0.66 9.93 -4.76
N GLU A 30 1.28 10.37 -3.66
CA GLU A 30 1.89 11.70 -3.53
C GLU A 30 2.99 11.91 -4.60
N GLY A 31 3.84 10.89 -4.79
CA GLY A 31 4.92 10.91 -5.80
C GLY A 31 4.41 10.96 -7.25
N ALA A 32 3.21 10.45 -7.53
CA ALA A 32 2.59 10.59 -8.84
C ALA A 32 2.14 12.04 -9.13
N GLY A 33 2.07 12.88 -8.09
CA GLY A 33 1.59 14.25 -8.16
C GLY A 33 0.13 14.35 -8.59
N ARG A 34 -0.29 15.54 -9.00
CA ARG A 34 -1.67 15.78 -9.44
C ARG A 34 -1.94 15.07 -10.76
N GLN A 35 -2.88 14.12 -10.75
CA GLN A 35 -3.38 13.43 -11.94
C GLN A 35 -4.88 13.66 -12.14
N LYS A 36 -5.34 13.48 -13.38
CA LYS A 36 -6.77 13.43 -13.71
C LYS A 36 -7.38 12.13 -13.19
N ALA A 37 -8.67 12.15 -12.84
CA ALA A 37 -9.37 10.99 -12.30
C ALA A 37 -9.28 9.74 -13.20
N ASP A 38 -9.33 9.92 -14.52
CA ASP A 38 -9.27 8.81 -15.50
C ASP A 38 -7.94 8.06 -15.48
N VAL A 39 -6.87 8.69 -14.99
CA VAL A 39 -5.57 8.03 -14.79
C VAL A 39 -5.70 6.95 -13.73
N TYR A 40 -6.24 7.29 -12.56
CA TYR A 40 -6.39 6.35 -11.45
C TYR A 40 -7.37 5.21 -11.75
N ARG A 41 -8.47 5.52 -12.45
CA ARG A 41 -9.50 4.56 -12.85
C ARG A 41 -9.02 3.48 -13.83
N THR A 42 -7.82 3.64 -14.37
CA THR A 42 -7.17 2.66 -15.25
C THR A 42 -5.82 2.18 -14.70
N ALA A 43 -5.46 2.59 -13.47
CA ALA A 43 -4.20 2.26 -12.84
C ALA A 43 -4.26 0.90 -12.13
N THR A 44 -3.08 0.37 -11.84
CA THR A 44 -2.89 -0.70 -10.85
C THR A 44 -1.97 -0.16 -9.77
N LEU A 45 -2.35 -0.31 -8.51
CA LEU A 45 -1.46 -0.03 -7.39
C LEU A 45 -0.75 -1.33 -6.99
N TYR A 46 0.56 -1.25 -6.80
CA TYR A 46 1.36 -2.34 -6.28
C TYR A 46 1.82 -1.96 -4.87
N THR A 47 1.65 -2.85 -3.91
CA THR A 47 2.13 -2.68 -2.54
C THR A 47 2.79 -3.97 -2.08
N THR A 48 3.87 -3.89 -1.32
CA THR A 48 4.58 -5.06 -0.81
C THR A 48 3.79 -5.75 0.32
N LEU A 49 3.00 -4.99 1.07
CA LEU A 49 2.22 -5.46 2.21
C LEU A 49 0.74 -5.09 2.04
N SER A 50 -0.16 -5.91 2.60
CA SER A 50 -1.60 -5.65 2.58
C SER A 50 -1.91 -4.24 3.10
N PRO A 51 -2.76 -3.47 2.39
CA PRO A 51 -3.00 -2.07 2.74
C PRO A 51 -3.85 -1.93 4.01
N CYS A 52 -3.43 -1.04 4.93
CA CYS A 52 -4.23 -0.69 6.11
C CYS A 52 -5.50 0.10 5.73
N SER A 53 -6.34 0.45 6.72
CA SER A 53 -7.59 1.18 6.48
C SER A 53 -7.41 2.53 5.78
N MET A 54 -6.34 3.26 6.13
CA MET A 54 -6.00 4.54 5.48
C MET A 54 -5.69 4.34 3.99
N CYS A 55 -4.77 3.42 3.68
CA CYS A 55 -4.35 3.14 2.31
C CYS A 55 -5.49 2.56 1.47
N THR A 56 -6.28 1.65 2.06
CA THR A 56 -7.51 1.11 1.48
C THR A 56 -8.51 2.23 1.15
N GLY A 57 -8.72 3.17 2.07
CA GLY A 57 -9.56 4.34 1.83
C GLY A 57 -9.08 5.19 0.65
N ALA A 58 -7.76 5.39 0.53
CA ALA A 58 -7.18 6.13 -0.60
C ALA A 58 -7.39 5.42 -1.95
N ILE A 59 -7.19 4.09 -1.99
CA ILE A 59 -7.44 3.25 -3.17
C ILE A 59 -8.90 3.41 -3.64
N LEU A 60 -9.85 3.30 -2.70
CA LEU A 60 -11.28 3.43 -2.98
C LEU A 60 -11.66 4.85 -3.42
N LEU A 61 -11.12 5.87 -2.76
CA LEU A 61 -11.36 7.27 -3.08
C LEU A 61 -10.99 7.60 -4.53
N TYR A 62 -9.82 7.14 -4.98
CA TYR A 62 -9.33 7.37 -6.34
C TYR A 62 -9.89 6.38 -7.37
N LYS A 63 -10.68 5.39 -6.93
CA LYS A 63 -11.30 4.37 -7.78
C LYS A 63 -10.26 3.58 -8.57
N ILE A 64 -9.15 3.24 -7.92
CA ILE A 64 -8.12 2.38 -8.53
C ILE A 64 -8.72 0.96 -8.61
N PRO A 65 -8.89 0.39 -9.81
CA PRO A 65 -9.67 -0.84 -9.99
C PRO A 65 -8.92 -2.11 -9.58
N ARG A 66 -7.59 -2.05 -9.47
CA ARG A 66 -6.76 -3.22 -9.20
C ARG A 66 -5.62 -2.91 -8.24
N VAL A 67 -5.42 -3.79 -7.27
CA VAL A 67 -4.31 -3.77 -6.33
C VAL A 67 -3.60 -5.12 -6.34
N VAL A 68 -2.29 -5.08 -6.48
CA VAL A 68 -1.42 -6.26 -6.37
C VAL A 68 -0.61 -6.12 -5.08
N VAL A 69 -0.75 -7.12 -4.21
CA VAL A 69 -0.17 -7.15 -2.88
C VAL A 69 0.92 -8.22 -2.85
N GLY A 70 2.11 -7.85 -2.38
CA GLY A 70 3.21 -8.79 -2.19
C GLY A 70 2.83 -9.90 -1.21
N GLU A 71 2.47 -9.53 0.01
CA GLU A 71 2.05 -10.46 1.06
C GLU A 71 1.04 -9.86 2.05
N ASN A 72 0.35 -10.74 2.79
CA ASN A 72 -0.63 -10.38 3.81
C ASN A 72 -0.49 -11.26 5.08
N VAL A 73 0.66 -11.90 5.27
CA VAL A 73 0.94 -12.80 6.40
C VAL A 73 1.43 -12.01 7.60
N ASN A 74 2.33 -11.05 7.38
CA ASN A 74 2.87 -10.23 8.47
C ASN A 74 1.86 -9.19 8.96
N PHE A 75 1.00 -8.72 8.06
CA PHE A 75 -0.13 -7.86 8.37
C PHE A 75 -1.21 -8.03 7.30
N LYS A 76 -2.46 -8.16 7.74
CA LYS A 76 -3.64 -8.16 6.87
C LYS A 76 -4.51 -6.97 7.26
N GLY A 77 -4.57 -5.98 6.37
CA GLY A 77 -5.47 -4.84 6.48
C GLY A 77 -6.83 -5.13 5.83
N ASP A 78 -7.48 -4.09 5.30
CA ASP A 78 -8.85 -4.12 4.81
C ASP A 78 -8.98 -4.64 3.36
N GLU A 79 -8.28 -5.72 3.02
CA GLU A 79 -8.32 -6.32 1.68
C GLU A 79 -9.73 -6.82 1.29
N ASP A 80 -10.53 -7.27 2.25
CA ASP A 80 -11.88 -7.76 2.01
C ASP A 80 -12.84 -6.60 1.67
N LEU A 81 -12.65 -5.43 2.31
CA LEU A 81 -13.40 -4.22 1.95
C LEU A 81 -13.11 -3.77 0.51
N LEU A 82 -11.87 -3.89 0.04
CA LEU A 82 -11.53 -3.61 -1.36
C LEU A 82 -12.30 -4.53 -2.31
N ARG A 83 -12.31 -5.84 -2.03
CA ARG A 83 -13.04 -6.84 -2.83
C ARG A 83 -14.53 -6.57 -2.84
N ASP A 84 -15.12 -6.27 -1.67
CA ASP A 84 -16.54 -5.95 -1.52
C ASP A 84 -16.95 -4.70 -2.31
N ARG A 85 -16.01 -3.77 -2.52
CA ARG A 85 -16.20 -2.55 -3.32
C ARG A 85 -15.83 -2.72 -4.79
N GLY A 86 -15.57 -3.95 -5.24
CA GLY A 86 -15.32 -4.31 -6.63
C GLY A 86 -13.90 -4.03 -7.12
N VAL A 87 -12.94 -3.84 -6.22
CA VAL A 87 -11.51 -3.75 -6.56
C VAL A 87 -10.95 -5.16 -6.72
N GLU A 88 -10.25 -5.42 -7.81
CA GLU A 88 -9.50 -6.67 -8.01
C GLU A 88 -8.27 -6.67 -7.09
N VAL A 89 -8.24 -7.59 -6.13
CA VAL A 89 -7.12 -7.73 -5.18
C VAL A 89 -6.40 -9.05 -5.44
N ILE A 90 -5.14 -8.96 -5.87
CA ILE A 90 -4.27 -10.11 -6.15
C ILE A 90 -3.22 -10.19 -5.05
N ILE A 91 -3.18 -11.31 -4.33
CA ILE A 91 -2.12 -11.61 -3.36
C ILE A 91 -1.10 -12.50 -4.07
N VAL A 92 0.15 -12.03 -4.19
CA VAL A 92 1.23 -12.74 -4.88
C VAL A 92 1.87 -13.80 -3.98
N ASP A 93 1.77 -13.60 -2.67
CA ASP A 93 2.41 -14.46 -1.65
C ASP A 93 3.94 -14.47 -1.75
N ASP A 94 4.51 -13.30 -2.05
CA ASP A 94 5.93 -13.10 -2.33
C ASP A 94 6.80 -13.32 -1.07
N GLN A 95 7.77 -14.24 -1.18
CA GLN A 95 8.59 -14.64 -0.04
C GLN A 95 9.57 -13.54 0.39
N ASP A 96 10.12 -12.79 -0.55
CA ASP A 96 11.06 -11.70 -0.24
C ASP A 96 10.34 -10.57 0.52
N CYS A 97 9.09 -10.27 0.17
CA CYS A 97 8.26 -9.32 0.91
C CYS A 97 8.01 -9.77 2.35
N LYS A 98 7.68 -11.05 2.57
CA LYS A 98 7.42 -11.60 3.90
C LYS A 98 8.68 -11.56 4.77
N ASP A 99 9.81 -11.97 4.21
CA ASP A 99 11.04 -12.05 4.98
C ASP A 99 11.57 -10.65 5.35
N LEU A 100 11.40 -9.69 4.44
CA LEU A 100 11.71 -8.29 4.73
C LEU A 100 10.82 -7.73 5.86
N MET A 101 9.50 -7.91 5.76
CA MET A 101 8.56 -7.38 6.76
C MET A 101 8.69 -8.08 8.11
N ARG A 102 8.86 -9.41 8.11
CA ARG A 102 9.13 -10.19 9.32
C ARG A 102 10.35 -9.66 10.06
N ARG A 103 11.48 -9.49 9.37
CA ARG A 103 12.70 -8.97 9.97
C ARG A 103 12.50 -7.58 10.56
N PHE A 104 11.83 -6.68 9.84
CA PHE A 104 11.56 -5.33 10.36
C PHE A 104 10.71 -5.37 11.63
N ILE A 105 9.63 -6.16 11.64
CA ILE A 105 8.74 -6.28 12.82
C ILE A 105 9.48 -6.88 14.01
N GLU A 106 10.35 -7.87 13.79
CA GLU A 106 11.16 -8.50 14.85
C GLU A 106 12.24 -7.56 15.41
N GLU A 107 12.91 -6.80 14.55
CA GLU A 107 14.02 -5.92 14.94
C GLU A 107 13.55 -4.56 15.49
N ARG A 108 12.35 -4.10 15.10
CA ARG A 108 11.78 -2.78 15.40
C ARG A 108 10.28 -2.83 15.72
N PRO A 109 9.84 -3.61 16.73
CA PRO A 109 8.41 -3.79 17.02
C PRO A 109 7.71 -2.49 17.43
N GLU A 110 8.38 -1.59 18.16
CA GLU A 110 7.81 -0.31 18.57
C GLU A 110 7.55 0.62 17.36
N GLU A 111 8.50 0.67 16.41
CA GLU A 111 8.35 1.47 15.18
C GLU A 111 7.24 0.90 14.28
N TRP A 112 7.11 -0.43 14.23
CA TRP A 112 6.01 -1.09 13.54
C TRP A 112 4.66 -0.75 14.17
N ASN A 113 4.52 -0.90 15.49
CA ASN A 113 3.28 -0.60 16.21
C ASN A 113 2.89 0.88 16.02
N GLU A 114 3.86 1.80 16.06
CA GLU A 114 3.63 3.22 15.75
C GLU A 114 3.08 3.42 14.33
N ASP A 115 3.57 2.64 13.35
CA ASP A 115 3.15 2.74 11.96
C ASP A 115 1.69 2.35 11.72
N ILE A 116 1.20 1.38 12.48
CA ILE A 116 -0.19 0.93 12.41
C ILE A 116 -1.10 1.55 13.49
N GLY A 117 -0.57 2.46 14.30
CA GLY A 117 -1.33 3.17 15.34
C GLY A 117 -1.68 2.31 16.56
N GLU A 118 -0.90 1.26 16.81
CA GLU A 118 -1.02 0.38 17.97
C GLU A 118 -0.09 0.83 19.12
N ALA A 119 -0.36 0.35 20.32
CA ALA A 119 0.50 0.58 21.48
C ALA A 119 1.82 -0.20 21.34
N ALA A 120 2.91 0.40 21.84
CA ALA A 120 4.24 -0.23 21.94
C ALA A 120 4.27 -1.36 22.98
#